data_AF-A0AAD1R9T5-F1
#
_entry.id   AF-A0AAD1R9T5-F1
#
_cell.length_a   1.000
_cell.length_b   1.000
_cell.length_c   1.000
_cell.angle_alpha   90.00
_cell.angle_beta   90.00
_cell.angle_gamma   90.00
#
_symmetry.space_group_name_H-M   'P 1'
#
loop_
_entity.id
_entity.type
_entity.pdbx_description
1 polymer ?
#
loop_
_entity_poly.entity_id
_entity_poly.type
_entity_poly.pdbx_seq_one_letter_code
_entity_poly.pdbx_strand_id
1 'polypeptide(L)'
;MIIDAAKKFAVWANSKLDTTSCKVLLEEDFPSPRRIQRKKRMAGELAVDEPILLASDQFRVEVYNVTLDKIINSLHSRFTTHGQLFADLACLDPQNFEDILLDLPSSALERLSSLVIKFDSNATKEKLRSELLDFASKWQRLKMSLDEEYIDVNNEGQDEDTIHSHLISETEEQPYSNVGDKSGKCKTCKSCIACCYNVLLRYNFYSLTYSSLFNAYKLTLTLSSSQVACERFSKLKYILNRLRNSLSQTHLEAFMLMSVEKEALIGLSNETIIDVLASKSSLLQEMLLT
;
A
#
# COMPACT_ATOMS: atom_id res chain seq x y z
N MET A 1 -1.02 -11.87 -27.81
CA MET A 1 -0.08 -11.80 -26.66
C MET A 1 -0.53 -12.65 -25.47
N ILE A 2 -1.65 -12.36 -24.79
CA ILE A 2 -2.11 -13.16 -23.63
C ILE A 2 -2.60 -14.55 -24.06
N ILE A 3 -3.36 -14.66 -25.14
CA ILE A 3 -3.84 -15.95 -25.68
C ILE A 3 -2.65 -16.85 -26.04
N ASP A 4 -1.65 -16.30 -26.74
CA ASP A 4 -0.46 -17.06 -27.14
C ASP A 4 0.36 -17.52 -25.92
N ALA A 5 0.43 -16.70 -24.86
CA ALA A 5 1.07 -17.07 -23.61
C ALA A 5 0.29 -18.17 -22.87
N ALA A 6 -1.04 -18.10 -22.86
CA ALA A 6 -1.91 -19.13 -22.28
C ALA A 6 -1.76 -20.47 -23.00
N LYS A 7 -1.69 -20.47 -24.34
CA LYS A 7 -1.41 -21.68 -25.13
C LYS A 7 -0.05 -22.27 -24.82
N LYS A 8 1.00 -21.44 -24.78
CA LYS A 8 2.35 -21.87 -24.39
C LYS A 8 2.37 -22.48 -22.99
N PHE A 9 1.62 -21.91 -22.05
CA PHE A 9 1.47 -22.44 -20.70
C PHE A 9 0.74 -23.79 -20.69
N ALA A 10 -0.37 -23.93 -21.42
CA ALA A 10 -1.12 -25.19 -21.50
C ALA A 10 -0.24 -26.33 -22.04
N VAL A 11 0.50 -26.08 -23.12
CA VAL A 11 1.46 -27.03 -23.71
C VAL A 11 2.56 -27.41 -22.71
N TRP A 12 3.16 -26.42 -22.05
CA TRP A 12 4.18 -26.68 -21.02
C TRP A 12 3.63 -27.46 -19.83
N ALA A 13 2.43 -27.13 -19.36
CA ALA A 13 1.80 -27.74 -18.21
C ALA A 13 1.40 -29.20 -18.52
N ASN A 14 0.82 -29.47 -19.68
CA ASN A 14 0.52 -30.83 -20.14
C ASN A 14 1.80 -31.68 -20.20
N SER A 15 2.89 -31.15 -20.78
CA SER A 15 4.19 -31.83 -20.82
C SER A 15 4.71 -32.19 -19.41
N LYS A 16 4.49 -31.33 -18.41
CA LYS A 16 4.86 -31.62 -17.02
C LYS A 16 3.92 -32.61 -16.33
N LEU A 17 2.62 -32.52 -16.56
CA LEU A 17 1.63 -33.43 -15.98
C LEU A 17 1.83 -34.86 -16.49
N ASP A 18 2.21 -35.02 -17.76
CA ASP A 18 2.57 -36.31 -18.35
C ASP A 18 3.78 -36.95 -17.65
N THR A 19 4.83 -36.16 -17.38
CA THR A 19 6.01 -36.66 -16.64
C THR A 19 5.70 -37.08 -15.20
N THR A 20 4.61 -36.56 -14.62
CA THR A 20 4.22 -36.82 -13.23
C THR A 20 3.11 -37.89 -13.12
N SER A 21 2.72 -38.54 -14.23
CA SER A 21 1.61 -39.52 -14.31
C SER A 21 0.28 -38.99 -13.76
N CYS A 22 0.02 -37.69 -13.93
CA CYS A 22 -1.23 -37.07 -13.50
C CYS A 22 -2.24 -37.13 -14.66
N LYS A 23 -3.46 -37.66 -14.43
CA LYS A 23 -4.49 -37.85 -15.47
C LYS A 23 -5.26 -36.56 -15.85
N VAL A 24 -4.71 -35.39 -15.53
CA VAL A 24 -5.35 -34.11 -15.81
C VAL A 24 -4.81 -33.58 -17.13
N LEU A 25 -5.68 -33.42 -18.12
CA LEU A 25 -5.36 -32.81 -19.41
C LEU A 25 -5.94 -31.40 -19.45
N LEU A 26 -5.09 -30.41 -19.65
CA LEU A 26 -5.52 -29.03 -19.84
C LEU A 26 -5.84 -28.81 -21.32
N GLU A 27 -7.02 -28.28 -21.60
CA GLU A 27 -7.42 -27.90 -22.96
C GLU A 27 -6.55 -26.74 -23.46
N GLU A 28 -5.94 -26.92 -24.64
CA GLU A 28 -4.99 -25.96 -25.22
C GLU A 28 -5.69 -24.83 -26.00
N ASP A 29 -6.93 -25.06 -26.43
CA ASP A 29 -7.72 -24.13 -27.22
C ASP A 29 -9.07 -23.85 -26.58
N PHE A 30 -9.64 -22.69 -26.91
CA PHE A 30 -11.01 -22.38 -26.51
C PHE A 30 -12.00 -23.37 -27.15
N PRO A 31 -13.10 -23.70 -26.46
CA PRO A 31 -14.15 -24.54 -27.02
C PRO A 31 -14.64 -24.02 -28.37
N SER A 32 -14.88 -24.93 -29.30
CA SER A 32 -15.44 -24.59 -30.61
C SER A 32 -16.73 -23.76 -30.47
N PRO A 33 -16.97 -22.79 -31.37
CA PRO A 33 -18.11 -21.89 -31.30
C PRO A 33 -19.43 -22.69 -31.18
N ARG A 34 -20.24 -22.37 -30.16
CA ARG A 34 -21.51 -23.07 -29.93
C ARG A 34 -22.47 -22.80 -31.09
N ARG A 35 -23.12 -23.85 -31.61
CA ARG A 35 -24.13 -23.73 -32.67
C ARG A 35 -25.31 -22.91 -32.17
N ILE A 36 -25.59 -21.80 -32.84
CA ILE A 36 -26.67 -20.88 -32.46
C ILE A 36 -27.95 -21.24 -33.20
N GLN A 37 -29.02 -21.52 -32.46
CA GLN A 37 -30.35 -21.66 -33.04
C GLN A 37 -30.98 -20.28 -33.23
N ARG A 38 -31.13 -19.86 -34.49
CA ARG A 38 -31.84 -18.62 -34.83
C ARG A 38 -33.34 -18.92 -34.94
N LYS A 39 -34.16 -18.25 -34.13
CA LYS A 39 -35.62 -18.25 -34.30
C LYS A 39 -36.01 -17.28 -35.43
N LYS A 40 -36.99 -17.65 -36.26
CA LYS A 40 -37.55 -16.77 -37.28
C LYS A 40 -38.25 -15.60 -36.60
N ARG A 41 -38.02 -14.38 -37.09
CA ARG A 41 -38.60 -13.13 -36.56
C ARG A 41 -39.82 -12.71 -37.37
N MET A 42 -40.76 -12.04 -36.71
CA MET A 42 -41.95 -11.44 -37.32
C MET A 42 -41.72 -9.96 -37.63
N ALA A 43 -42.50 -9.40 -38.56
CA ALA A 43 -42.43 -7.98 -38.89
C ALA A 43 -42.79 -7.10 -37.69
N GLY A 44 -41.93 -6.14 -37.33
CA GLY A 44 -42.12 -5.23 -36.20
C GLY A 44 -41.33 -5.57 -34.93
N GLU A 45 -40.61 -6.71 -34.90
CA GLU A 45 -39.74 -7.05 -33.77
C GLU A 45 -38.43 -6.23 -33.79
N LEU A 46 -38.03 -5.69 -32.63
CA LEU A 46 -36.74 -5.03 -32.46
C LEU A 46 -35.59 -6.04 -32.63
N ALA A 47 -34.47 -5.57 -33.17
CA ALA A 47 -33.29 -6.41 -33.35
C ALA A 47 -32.73 -6.84 -31.99
N VAL A 48 -32.59 -8.16 -31.77
CA VAL A 48 -31.78 -8.71 -30.67
C VAL A 48 -30.32 -8.69 -31.08
N ASP A 49 -29.45 -8.34 -30.13
CA ASP A 49 -27.99 -8.34 -30.28
C ASP A 49 -27.48 -9.64 -30.89
N GLU A 50 -26.53 -9.50 -31.82
CA GLU A 50 -25.90 -10.66 -32.44
C GLU A 50 -25.03 -11.38 -31.42
N PRO A 51 -25.25 -12.69 -31.20
CA PRO A 51 -24.45 -13.45 -30.26
C PRO A 51 -23.01 -13.61 -30.77
N ILE A 52 -22.05 -13.38 -29.88
CA ILE A 52 -20.62 -13.51 -30.18
C ILE A 52 -20.31 -14.98 -30.51
N LEU A 53 -19.81 -15.22 -31.72
CA LEU A 53 -19.57 -16.58 -32.21
C LEU A 53 -18.26 -17.15 -31.67
N LEU A 54 -17.20 -16.35 -31.63
CA LEU A 54 -15.86 -16.80 -31.27
C LEU A 54 -15.70 -16.80 -29.75
N ALA A 55 -15.35 -17.94 -29.16
CA ALA A 55 -15.18 -18.08 -27.71
C ALA A 55 -14.11 -17.12 -27.13
N SER A 56 -13.07 -16.77 -27.89
CA SER A 56 -12.08 -15.78 -27.46
C SER A 56 -12.63 -14.36 -27.46
N ASP A 57 -13.50 -14.00 -28.40
CA ASP A 57 -14.17 -12.70 -28.39
C ASP A 57 -15.20 -12.64 -27.26
N GLN A 58 -15.89 -13.74 -26.99
CA GLN A 58 -16.80 -13.86 -25.86
C GLN A 58 -16.06 -13.65 -24.54
N PHE A 59 -14.93 -14.34 -24.34
CA PHE A 59 -14.07 -14.13 -23.17
C PHE A 59 -13.57 -12.68 -23.09
N ARG A 60 -13.15 -12.09 -24.20
CA ARG A 60 -12.69 -10.68 -24.24
C ARG A 60 -13.78 -9.73 -23.76
N VAL A 61 -15.01 -9.88 -24.25
CA VAL A 61 -16.11 -8.96 -23.97
C VAL A 61 -16.72 -9.21 -22.59
N GLU A 62 -17.04 -10.46 -22.26
CA GLU A 62 -17.80 -10.80 -21.04
C GLU A 62 -16.91 -10.88 -19.80
N VAL A 63 -15.63 -11.24 -19.95
CA VAL A 63 -14.73 -11.45 -18.81
C VAL A 63 -13.66 -10.37 -18.75
N TYR A 64 -12.84 -10.23 -19.81
CA TYR A 64 -11.69 -9.33 -19.77
C TYR A 64 -12.09 -7.87 -19.63
N ASN A 65 -12.96 -7.36 -20.52
CA ASN A 65 -13.43 -5.98 -20.46
C ASN A 65 -14.18 -5.70 -19.16
N VAL A 66 -15.09 -6.58 -18.75
CA VAL A 66 -15.80 -6.44 -17.47
C VAL A 66 -14.85 -6.41 -16.27
N THR A 67 -13.78 -7.21 -16.30
CA THR A 67 -12.78 -7.22 -15.23
C THR A 67 -11.95 -5.94 -15.24
N LEU A 68 -11.53 -5.46 -16.42
CA LEU A 68 -10.87 -4.16 -16.55
C LEU A 68 -11.76 -3.03 -16.06
N ASP A 69 -13.03 -3.00 -16.46
CA ASP A 69 -14.00 -2.00 -16.01
C ASP A 69 -14.16 -2.05 -14.49
N LYS A 70 -14.22 -3.25 -13.88
CA LYS A 70 -14.23 -3.39 -12.42
C LYS A 70 -12.96 -2.84 -11.77
N ILE A 71 -11.79 -3.12 -12.33
CA ILE A 71 -10.52 -2.59 -11.83
C ILE A 71 -10.49 -1.07 -11.95
N ILE A 72 -10.84 -0.53 -13.12
CA ILE A 72 -10.91 0.91 -13.38
C ILE A 72 -11.90 1.57 -12.44
N ASN A 73 -13.11 1.05 -12.31
CA ASN A 73 -14.13 1.59 -11.40
C ASN A 73 -13.69 1.49 -9.94
N SER A 74 -13.01 0.41 -9.55
CA SER A 74 -12.45 0.27 -8.20
C SER A 74 -11.37 1.31 -7.92
N LEU A 75 -10.43 1.50 -8.85
CA LEU A 75 -9.40 2.54 -8.75
C LEU A 75 -10.04 3.93 -8.75
N HIS A 76 -10.94 4.20 -9.68
CA HIS A 76 -11.66 5.46 -9.78
C HIS A 76 -12.36 5.77 -8.46
N SER A 77 -13.23 4.87 -7.97
CA SER A 77 -13.93 5.04 -6.70
C SER A 77 -13.00 5.23 -5.50
N ARG A 78 -11.80 4.62 -5.51
CA ARG A 78 -10.82 4.74 -4.43
C ARG A 78 -10.10 6.09 -4.45
N PHE A 79 -9.74 6.59 -5.63
CA PHE A 79 -8.89 7.77 -5.79
C PHE A 79 -9.67 9.06 -6.04
N THR A 80 -10.92 9.03 -6.53
CA THR A 80 -11.71 10.25 -6.76
C THR A 80 -12.08 10.98 -5.48
N THR A 81 -12.38 10.25 -4.40
CA THR A 81 -12.77 10.83 -3.10
C THR A 81 -11.69 11.74 -2.51
N HIS A 82 -10.43 11.47 -2.84
CA HIS A 82 -9.27 12.24 -2.35
C HIS A 82 -8.43 12.83 -3.48
N GLY A 83 -9.02 13.03 -4.67
CA GLY A 83 -8.32 13.53 -5.86
C GLY A 83 -7.57 14.85 -5.60
N GLN A 84 -8.17 15.77 -4.86
CA GLN A 84 -7.52 17.04 -4.47
C GLN A 84 -6.26 16.81 -3.61
N LEU A 85 -6.30 15.86 -2.67
CA LEU A 85 -5.12 15.52 -1.87
C LEU A 85 -4.02 14.94 -2.76
N PHE A 86 -4.34 14.06 -3.70
CA PHE A 86 -3.35 13.49 -4.61
C PHE A 86 -2.73 14.54 -5.55
N ALA A 87 -3.53 15.51 -6.01
CA ALA A 87 -3.01 16.65 -6.76
C ALA A 87 -2.05 17.51 -5.91
N ASP A 88 -2.40 17.75 -4.64
CA ASP A 88 -1.51 18.45 -3.71
C ASP A 88 -0.21 17.67 -3.44
N LEU A 89 -0.30 16.35 -3.28
CA LEU A 89 0.86 15.47 -3.07
C LEU A 89 1.77 15.41 -4.30
N ALA A 90 1.20 15.45 -5.51
CA ALA A 90 1.97 15.53 -6.74
C ALA A 90 2.83 16.80 -6.81
N CYS A 91 2.41 17.88 -6.13
CA CYS A 91 3.21 19.10 -6.05
C CYS A 91 4.52 18.92 -5.25
N LEU A 92 4.62 17.89 -4.41
CA LEU A 92 5.82 17.57 -3.65
C LEU A 92 6.81 16.68 -4.43
N ASP A 93 6.44 16.21 -5.61
CA ASP A 93 7.34 15.43 -6.45
C ASP A 93 8.34 16.37 -7.16
N PRO A 94 9.66 16.16 -6.99
CA PRO A 94 10.67 16.97 -7.65
C PRO A 94 10.59 16.95 -9.18
N GLN A 95 9.94 15.95 -9.79
CA GLN A 95 9.70 15.93 -11.23
C GLN A 95 8.77 17.06 -11.69
N ASN A 96 7.88 17.53 -10.82
CA ASN A 96 6.90 18.56 -11.14
C ASN A 96 7.37 19.96 -10.75
N PHE A 97 8.58 20.12 -10.18
CA PHE A 97 9.07 21.41 -9.70
C PHE A 97 9.21 22.44 -10.81
N GLU A 98 9.58 22.04 -12.03
CA GLU A 98 9.66 22.96 -13.17
C GLU A 98 8.29 23.57 -13.49
N ASP A 99 7.24 22.74 -13.53
CA ASP A 99 5.87 23.17 -13.80
C ASP A 99 5.30 24.05 -12.68
N ILE A 100 5.58 23.70 -11.42
CA ILE A 100 5.11 24.42 -10.24
C ILE A 100 5.75 25.81 -10.13
N LEU A 101 6.99 25.95 -10.58
CA LEU A 101 7.68 27.25 -10.62
C LEU A 101 7.11 28.17 -11.71
N LEU A 102 6.51 27.60 -12.77
CA LEU A 102 5.87 28.37 -13.85
C LEU A 102 4.50 28.90 -13.42
N ASP A 103 3.61 28.00 -13.00
CA ASP A 103 2.28 28.38 -12.51
C ASP A 103 1.74 27.33 -11.52
N LEU A 104 1.72 27.68 -10.25
CA LEU A 104 1.07 26.87 -9.23
C LEU A 104 -0.36 27.39 -9.01
N PRO A 105 -1.42 26.59 -9.28
CA PRO A 105 -2.80 27.04 -9.11
C PRO A 105 -3.08 27.55 -7.70
N SER A 106 -3.98 28.53 -7.57
CA SER A 106 -4.37 29.04 -6.26
C SER A 106 -5.06 27.98 -5.40
N SER A 107 -5.72 26.99 -6.01
CA SER A 107 -6.35 25.84 -5.34
C SER A 107 -5.37 24.76 -4.86
N ALA A 108 -4.09 24.86 -5.23
CA ALA A 108 -3.09 23.86 -4.85
C ALA A 108 -2.74 23.94 -3.36
N LEU A 109 -2.39 22.79 -2.79
CA LEU A 109 -1.98 22.57 -1.41
C LEU A 109 -3.06 22.82 -0.35
N GLU A 110 -4.31 23.06 -0.75
CA GLU A 110 -5.43 23.35 0.16
C GLU A 110 -5.76 22.18 1.09
N ARG A 111 -5.87 20.98 0.50
CA ARG A 111 -6.26 19.80 1.26
C ARG A 111 -5.08 19.35 2.11
N LEU A 112 -3.87 19.40 1.57
CA LEU A 112 -2.65 19.09 2.30
C LEU A 112 -2.42 20.05 3.48
N SER A 113 -2.56 21.36 3.30
CA SER A 113 -2.39 22.33 4.38
C SER A 113 -3.38 22.10 5.52
N SER A 114 -4.63 21.76 5.19
CA SER A 114 -5.65 21.43 6.20
C SER A 114 -5.27 20.22 7.09
N LEU A 115 -4.45 19.30 6.57
CA LEU A 115 -3.97 18.15 7.33
C LEU A 115 -2.70 18.47 8.12
N VAL A 116 -1.81 19.27 7.55
CA VAL A 116 -0.54 19.67 8.21
C VAL A 116 -0.78 20.52 9.45
N ILE A 117 -1.84 21.35 9.48
CA ILE A 117 -2.25 22.14 10.66
C ILE A 117 -2.41 21.28 11.93
N LYS A 118 -2.77 20.00 11.78
CA LYS A 118 -2.91 19.08 12.92
C LYS A 118 -1.58 18.75 13.60
N PHE A 119 -0.47 18.95 12.90
CA PHE A 119 0.89 18.65 13.38
C PHE A 119 1.68 19.93 13.70
N ASP A 120 1.37 21.05 13.05
CA ASP A 120 1.98 22.36 13.30
C ASP A 120 0.88 23.44 13.30
N SER A 121 0.59 24.02 14.45
CA SER A 121 -0.43 25.06 14.62
C SER A 121 -0.12 26.34 13.84
N ASN A 122 1.15 26.54 13.44
CA ASN A 122 1.60 27.71 12.69
C ASN A 122 1.65 27.44 11.17
N ALA A 123 1.24 26.25 10.72
CA ALA A 123 1.20 25.93 9.30
C ALA A 123 -0.01 26.62 8.63
N THR A 124 0.24 27.42 7.60
CA THR A 124 -0.80 27.97 6.74
C THR A 124 -0.56 27.54 5.30
N LYS A 125 -1.59 27.63 4.46
CA LYS A 125 -1.49 27.35 3.03
C LYS A 125 -0.43 28.22 2.36
N GLU A 126 -0.41 29.50 2.70
CA GLU A 126 0.52 30.50 2.16
C GLU A 126 1.95 30.18 2.57
N LYS A 127 2.16 29.82 3.84
CA LYS A 127 3.46 29.41 4.37
C LYS A 127 3.97 28.17 3.63
N LEU A 128 3.17 27.10 3.58
CA LEU A 128 3.51 25.86 2.87
C LEU A 128 3.82 26.11 1.40
N ARG A 129 3.04 26.96 0.73
CA ARG A 129 3.26 27.35 -0.67
C ARG A 129 4.57 28.10 -0.86
N SER A 130 4.86 29.07 0.00
CA SER A 130 6.10 29.86 -0.08
C SER A 130 7.33 28.98 0.18
N GLU A 131 7.26 28.09 1.17
CA GLU A 131 8.32 27.13 1.48
C GLU A 131 8.55 26.16 0.31
N LEU A 132 7.49 25.64 -0.30
CA LEU A 132 7.59 24.73 -1.45
C LEU A 132 8.24 25.41 -2.66
N LEU A 133 7.82 26.63 -3.01
CA LEU A 133 8.37 27.36 -4.16
C LEU A 133 9.85 27.72 -3.94
N ASP A 134 10.19 28.18 -2.75
CA ASP A 134 11.58 28.48 -2.40
C ASP A 134 12.45 27.21 -2.44
N PHE A 135 11.96 26.10 -1.89
CA PHE A 135 12.65 24.81 -1.95
C PHE A 135 12.80 24.28 -3.39
N ALA A 136 11.73 24.33 -4.19
CA ALA A 136 11.74 23.90 -5.59
C ALA A 136 12.76 24.69 -6.43
N SER A 137 12.84 26.02 -6.22
CA SER A 137 13.81 26.87 -6.91
C SER A 137 15.26 26.51 -6.58
N LYS A 138 15.51 26.02 -5.37
CA LYS A 138 16.84 25.64 -4.87
C LYS A 138 17.17 24.17 -5.10
N TRP A 139 16.20 23.36 -5.53
CA TRP A 139 16.32 21.90 -5.65
C TRP A 139 17.51 21.45 -6.50
N GLN A 140 17.74 22.10 -7.64
CA GLN A 140 18.84 21.75 -8.55
C GLN A 140 20.21 21.83 -7.87
N ARG A 141 20.38 22.74 -6.90
CA ARG A 141 21.61 22.87 -6.10
C ARG A 141 21.63 21.89 -4.94
N LEU A 142 20.50 21.74 -4.25
CA LEU A 142 20.37 20.86 -3.08
C LEU A 142 20.47 19.37 -3.42
N LYS A 143 20.12 18.97 -4.64
CA LYS A 143 20.22 17.55 -5.08
C LYS A 143 21.66 17.13 -5.40
N MET A 144 22.53 18.08 -5.75
CA MET A 144 23.94 17.81 -6.11
C MET A 144 24.80 17.59 -4.86
N SER A 145 24.48 18.29 -3.78
CA SER A 145 25.20 18.20 -2.50
C SER A 145 24.90 16.92 -1.71
N LEU A 146 24.19 15.95 -2.31
CA LEU A 146 24.03 14.58 -1.82
C LEU A 146 25.20 13.66 -2.23
N ASP A 147 26.07 14.08 -3.16
CA ASP A 147 27.16 13.25 -3.70
C ASP A 147 28.45 13.22 -2.86
N GLU A 148 28.57 14.01 -1.80
CA GLU A 148 29.79 14.06 -1.01
C GLU A 148 29.49 13.80 0.48
N GLU A 149 30.16 12.77 1.02
CA GLU A 149 30.26 12.32 2.43
C GLU A 149 29.07 11.47 2.95
N TYR A 150 29.20 10.19 3.34
CA TYR A 150 30.33 9.46 3.94
C TYR A 150 30.19 7.93 3.69
N ILE A 151 31.33 7.27 3.39
CA ILE A 151 31.61 5.85 3.62
C ILE A 151 31.94 5.70 5.11
N ASP A 152 31.39 4.68 5.77
CA ASP A 152 31.75 4.20 7.12
C ASP A 152 31.82 5.21 8.28
N VAL A 153 30.79 5.15 9.13
CA VAL A 153 31.03 5.05 10.58
C VAL A 153 29.99 4.06 11.12
N ASN A 154 30.36 2.77 11.15
CA ASN A 154 29.92 1.76 12.14
C ASN A 154 30.52 0.38 11.82
N ASN A 155 31.81 0.34 11.48
CA ASN A 155 32.61 -0.87 11.56
C ASN A 155 33.91 -0.53 12.32
N GLU A 156 33.84 -0.62 13.64
CA GLU A 156 35.01 -0.99 14.44
C GLU A 156 34.76 -2.41 14.95
N GLY A 157 35.83 -3.21 14.92
CA GLY A 157 35.85 -4.68 14.96
C GLY A 157 35.09 -5.31 16.13
N GLN A 158 34.75 -6.60 16.06
CA GLN A 158 35.77 -7.65 16.00
C GLN A 158 35.23 -8.97 15.42
N ASP A 159 36.13 -9.59 14.67
CA ASP A 159 36.42 -11.02 14.53
C ASP A 159 35.62 -11.91 13.57
N GLU A 160 36.44 -12.46 12.66
CA GLU A 160 36.24 -13.56 11.74
C GLU A 160 35.74 -14.82 12.47
N ASP A 161 34.74 -15.51 11.93
CA ASP A 161 34.96 -16.86 11.38
C ASP A 161 33.65 -17.56 10.94
N THR A 162 33.78 -18.22 9.78
CA THR A 162 33.12 -19.49 9.41
C THR A 162 31.60 -19.54 9.12
N ILE A 163 31.33 -19.62 7.82
CA ILE A 163 30.32 -20.43 7.10
C ILE A 163 29.54 -21.45 7.97
N HIS A 164 28.21 -21.35 8.02
CA HIS A 164 27.35 -22.52 7.70
C HIS A 164 25.88 -22.16 7.45
N SER A 165 25.34 -22.71 6.37
CA SER A 165 23.91 -22.90 6.19
C SER A 165 23.37 -23.88 7.24
N HIS A 166 22.29 -23.55 7.94
CA HIS A 166 21.26 -24.54 8.28
C HIS A 166 19.93 -23.90 8.68
N LEU A 167 18.86 -24.59 8.32
CA LEU A 167 17.46 -24.31 8.63
C LEU A 167 17.12 -24.66 10.09
N ILE A 168 15.95 -24.17 10.53
CA ILE A 168 15.00 -24.72 11.53
C ILE A 168 14.89 -24.01 12.91
N SER A 169 13.60 -23.85 13.26
CA SER A 169 12.92 -23.76 14.58
C SER A 169 12.95 -22.48 15.43
N GLU A 170 11.74 -21.92 15.55
CA GLU A 170 11.02 -21.56 16.78
C GLU A 170 11.79 -21.76 18.10
N THR A 171 12.05 -20.69 18.86
CA THR A 171 11.44 -20.36 20.17
C THR A 171 12.24 -19.26 20.88
N GLU A 172 11.51 -18.31 21.51
CA GLU A 172 11.90 -17.49 22.69
C GLU A 172 13.13 -16.55 22.59
N GLU A 173 13.25 -15.37 23.20
CA GLU A 173 12.36 -14.29 23.66
C GLU A 173 13.32 -13.11 24.02
N GLN A 174 12.93 -11.86 23.71
CA GLN A 174 13.48 -10.56 24.18
C GLN A 174 14.86 -10.06 23.64
N PRO A 175 15.19 -8.73 23.66
CA PRO A 175 14.38 -7.54 23.94
C PRO A 175 14.37 -6.51 22.78
N TYR A 176 13.19 -5.95 22.48
CA TYR A 176 13.05 -4.91 21.46
C TYR A 176 13.55 -3.56 21.97
N SER A 177 14.69 -3.13 21.47
CA SER A 177 15.05 -1.72 21.33
C SER A 177 15.21 -1.38 19.85
N ASN A 178 14.81 -0.15 19.51
CA ASN A 178 14.80 0.47 18.19
C ASN A 178 13.62 0.09 17.27
N VAL A 179 12.53 0.84 17.46
CA VAL A 179 11.69 1.36 16.37
C VAL A 179 12.58 2.23 15.47
N GLY A 180 13.45 1.56 14.71
CA GLY A 180 14.29 2.15 13.68
C GLY A 180 13.47 2.24 12.41
N ASP A 181 13.00 3.45 12.15
CA ASP A 181 12.50 3.99 10.90
C ASP A 181 13.22 3.35 9.68
N LYS A 182 12.61 2.30 9.11
CA LYS A 182 12.97 1.76 7.79
C LYS A 182 12.00 2.34 6.75
N SER A 183 11.74 3.65 6.80
CA SER A 183 11.28 4.36 5.61
C SER A 183 12.38 4.25 4.55
N GLY A 184 11.99 3.78 3.35
CA GLY A 184 12.91 3.35 2.30
C GLY A 184 13.93 4.43 1.95
N LYS A 185 15.19 4.18 2.32
CA LYS A 185 16.32 4.99 1.86
C LYS A 185 16.48 4.76 0.35
N CYS A 186 15.93 5.66 -0.49
CA CYS A 186 16.31 5.69 -1.90
C CYS A 186 17.78 6.14 -1.98
N LYS A 187 18.69 5.18 -2.24
CA LYS A 187 20.13 5.44 -2.23
C LYS A 187 20.62 6.22 -3.46
N THR A 188 19.84 6.33 -4.54
CA THR A 188 20.38 6.73 -5.85
C THR A 188 19.46 7.57 -6.76
N CYS A 189 18.16 7.73 -6.48
CA CYS A 189 17.24 8.25 -7.51
C CYS A 189 17.23 9.78 -7.69
N LYS A 190 17.61 10.60 -6.68
CA LYS A 190 17.66 12.09 -6.73
C LYS A 190 16.43 12.82 -7.32
N SER A 191 15.34 12.12 -7.59
CA SER A 191 14.17 12.62 -8.32
C SER A 191 12.87 12.04 -7.75
N CYS A 192 12.85 11.76 -6.44
CA CYS A 192 11.66 11.28 -5.75
C CYS A 192 11.40 12.04 -4.45
N ILE A 193 10.16 11.93 -3.96
CA ILE A 193 9.67 12.53 -2.73
C ILE A 193 10.55 12.16 -1.51
N ALA A 194 11.03 10.91 -1.43
CA ALA A 194 11.90 10.47 -0.34
C ALA A 194 13.29 11.15 -0.37
N CYS A 195 13.83 11.45 -1.56
CA CYS A 195 15.07 12.22 -1.69
C CYS A 195 14.86 13.67 -1.20
N CYS A 196 13.73 14.29 -1.53
CA CYS A 196 13.40 15.63 -1.03
C CYS A 196 13.32 15.66 0.50
N TYR A 197 12.68 14.66 1.11
CA TYR A 197 12.62 14.53 2.57
C TYR A 197 14.02 14.32 3.20
N ASN A 198 14.87 13.48 2.60
CA ASN A 198 16.23 13.26 3.09
C ASN A 198 17.09 14.54 3.03
N VAL A 199 16.91 15.38 2.01
CA VAL A 199 17.57 16.69 1.93
C VAL A 199 17.12 17.60 3.07
N LEU A 200 15.82 17.68 3.34
CA LEU A 200 15.29 18.47 4.45
C LEU A 200 15.84 18.03 5.81
N LEU A 201 16.03 16.72 6.00
CA LEU A 201 16.66 16.16 7.20
C LEU A 201 18.15 16.47 7.29
N ARG A 202 18.92 16.22 6.21
CA ARG A 202 20.38 16.37 6.20
C ARG A 202 20.82 17.81 6.47
N TYR A 203 20.08 18.79 5.95
CA TYR A 203 20.35 20.22 6.17
C TYR A 203 19.64 20.83 7.38
N ASN A 204 18.93 20.03 8.19
CA ASN A 204 18.18 20.49 9.36
C ASN A 204 17.21 21.65 9.03
N PHE A 205 16.60 21.64 7.83
CA PHE A 205 15.67 22.70 7.44
C PHE A 205 14.31 22.62 8.13
N TYR A 206 14.05 21.53 8.87
CA TYR A 206 12.80 21.30 9.59
C TYR A 206 12.55 22.27 10.75
N SER A 207 13.60 22.93 11.27
CA SER A 207 13.53 23.71 12.51
C SER A 207 13.42 25.23 12.32
N LEU A 208 13.80 25.78 11.15
CA LEU A 208 13.96 27.23 10.96
C LEU A 208 13.32 27.81 9.69
N THR A 209 13.32 27.09 8.58
CA THR A 209 12.93 27.64 7.27
C THR A 209 11.79 26.90 6.58
N TYR A 210 11.70 25.58 6.76
CA TYR A 210 10.75 24.72 6.04
C TYR A 210 9.93 23.83 6.99
N SER A 211 9.38 24.41 8.07
CA SER A 211 8.67 23.62 9.10
C SER A 211 7.38 23.00 8.56
N SER A 212 6.65 23.74 7.73
CA SER A 212 5.36 23.32 7.18
C SER A 212 5.57 22.28 6.08
N LEU A 213 6.56 22.53 5.22
CA LEU A 213 6.97 21.65 4.14
C LEU A 213 7.54 20.33 4.67
N PHE A 214 8.35 20.37 5.74
CA PHE A 214 8.87 19.16 6.37
C PHE A 214 7.73 18.25 6.88
N ASN A 215 6.76 18.83 7.59
CA ASN A 215 5.59 18.08 8.05
C ASN A 215 4.73 17.56 6.90
N ALA A 216 4.64 18.30 5.79
CA ALA A 216 3.97 17.85 4.57
C ALA A 216 4.67 16.63 3.95
N TYR A 217 6.00 16.64 3.81
CA TYR A 217 6.76 15.47 3.33
C TYR A 217 6.66 14.29 4.28
N LYS A 218 6.73 14.52 5.59
CA LYS A 218 6.56 13.49 6.61
C LYS A 218 5.16 12.85 6.52
N LEU A 219 4.12 13.67 6.39
CA LEU A 219 2.75 13.19 6.19
C LEU A 219 2.62 12.40 4.88
N THR A 220 3.27 12.85 3.81
CA THR A 220 3.23 12.16 2.51
C THR A 220 3.87 10.79 2.57
N LEU A 221 5.01 10.66 3.26
CA LEU A 221 5.71 9.38 3.41
C LEU A 221 5.00 8.41 4.37
N THR A 222 4.20 8.93 5.31
CA THR A 222 3.36 8.09 6.20
C THR A 222 2.02 7.71 5.57
N LEU A 223 1.48 8.54 4.67
CA LEU A 223 0.31 8.20 3.86
C LEU A 223 0.70 7.11 2.86
N SER A 224 0.38 5.87 3.20
CA SER A 224 0.53 4.68 2.35
C SER A 224 -0.44 4.70 1.15
N SER A 225 -0.28 5.67 0.24
CA SER A 225 -1.14 5.77 -0.95
C SER A 225 -0.97 4.59 -1.93
N SER A 226 0.18 3.91 -1.90
CA SER A 226 0.46 2.71 -2.69
C SER A 226 1.24 1.62 -1.93
N GLN A 227 1.49 1.77 -0.63
CA GLN A 227 2.33 0.81 0.08
C GLN A 227 1.64 -0.54 0.27
N VAL A 228 2.09 -1.49 -0.53
CA VAL A 228 2.08 -2.94 -0.28
C VAL A 228 2.80 -3.28 1.05
N ALA A 229 3.45 -2.33 1.75
CA ALA A 229 4.07 -2.59 3.05
C ALA A 229 3.06 -2.84 4.19
N CYS A 230 1.79 -2.43 4.01
CA CYS A 230 0.71 -2.86 4.90
C CYS A 230 0.33 -4.34 4.68
N GLU A 231 1.02 -5.04 3.77
CA GLU A 231 1.03 -6.49 3.67
C GLU A 231 1.93 -7.12 4.75
N ARG A 232 1.67 -6.80 6.03
CA ARG A 232 1.92 -7.75 7.13
C ARG A 232 0.90 -8.90 7.09
N PHE A 233 0.53 -9.34 5.88
CA PHE A 233 -0.48 -10.35 5.62
C PHE A 233 -0.05 -11.74 6.12
N SER A 234 1.20 -11.99 6.49
CA SER A 234 1.58 -13.30 7.05
C SER A 234 0.87 -13.59 8.39
N LYS A 235 0.76 -12.59 9.28
CA LYS A 235 -0.02 -12.72 10.53
C LYS A 235 -1.52 -12.50 10.30
N LEU A 236 -1.87 -11.54 9.43
CA LEU A 236 -3.26 -11.25 9.06
C LEU A 236 -3.94 -12.41 8.31
N LYS A 237 -3.18 -13.25 7.60
CA LYS A 237 -3.66 -14.48 6.95
C LYS A 237 -4.18 -15.48 7.98
N TYR A 238 -3.56 -15.58 9.15
CA TYR A 238 -4.05 -16.43 10.24
C TYR A 238 -5.41 -15.90 10.76
N ILE A 239 -5.51 -14.59 10.96
CA ILE A 239 -6.74 -13.93 11.40
C ILE A 239 -7.86 -14.07 10.33
N LEU A 240 -7.56 -13.79 9.07
CA LEU A 240 -8.52 -13.79 7.97
C LEU A 240 -8.93 -15.18 7.46
N ASN A 241 -8.07 -16.20 7.57
CA ASN A 241 -8.40 -17.55 7.05
C ASN A 241 -8.79 -18.53 8.16
N ARG A 242 -8.19 -18.43 9.35
CA ARG A 242 -8.46 -19.40 10.44
C ARG A 242 -9.49 -18.87 11.44
N LEU A 243 -9.40 -17.59 11.83
CA LEU A 243 -10.33 -17.01 12.81
C LEU A 243 -11.62 -16.48 12.16
N ARG A 244 -11.59 -16.00 10.91
CA ARG A 244 -12.79 -15.49 10.20
C ARG A 244 -13.94 -16.50 10.09
N ASN A 245 -13.63 -17.79 9.97
CA ASN A 245 -14.64 -18.84 9.90
C ASN A 245 -15.20 -19.23 11.28
N SER A 246 -14.60 -18.72 12.37
CA SER A 246 -14.94 -19.07 13.75
C SER A 246 -15.41 -17.88 14.60
N LEU A 247 -15.21 -16.63 14.15
CA LEU A 247 -15.52 -15.41 14.90
C LEU A 247 -16.47 -14.51 14.11
N SER A 248 -17.29 -13.73 14.82
CA SER A 248 -18.09 -12.67 14.21
C SER A 248 -17.20 -11.52 13.72
N GLN A 249 -17.71 -10.77 12.73
CA GLN A 249 -17.01 -9.63 12.12
C GLN A 249 -16.53 -8.60 13.16
N THR A 250 -17.35 -8.32 14.16
CA THR A 250 -17.05 -7.36 15.24
C THR A 250 -15.85 -7.78 16.09
N HIS A 251 -15.76 -9.06 16.45
CA HIS A 251 -14.63 -9.57 17.22
C HIS A 251 -13.35 -9.61 16.38
N LEU A 252 -13.47 -9.90 15.07
CA LEU A 252 -12.34 -9.90 14.16
C LEU A 252 -11.69 -8.51 14.05
N GLU A 253 -12.51 -7.47 13.89
CA GLU A 253 -12.05 -6.08 13.85
C GLU A 253 -11.37 -5.67 15.16
N ALA A 254 -11.95 -6.03 16.30
CA ALA A 254 -11.36 -5.78 17.61
C ALA A 254 -9.98 -6.45 17.77
N PHE A 255 -9.85 -7.73 17.39
CA PHE A 255 -8.56 -8.43 17.48
C PHE A 255 -7.51 -7.88 16.50
N MET A 256 -7.93 -7.39 15.34
CA MET A 256 -7.03 -6.69 14.42
C MET A 256 -6.49 -5.39 15.03
N LEU A 257 -7.36 -4.58 15.65
CA LEU A 257 -6.97 -3.37 16.38
C LEU A 257 -6.00 -3.69 17.53
N MET A 258 -6.33 -4.70 18.35
CA MET A 258 -5.46 -5.15 19.44
C MET A 258 -4.08 -5.61 18.95
N SER A 259 -4.02 -6.23 17.76
CA SER A 259 -2.76 -6.66 17.17
C SER A 259 -1.91 -5.49 16.66
N VAL A 260 -2.55 -4.42 16.17
CA VAL A 260 -1.88 -3.19 15.72
C VAL A 260 -1.37 -2.40 16.92
N GLU A 261 -2.18 -2.26 17.97
CA GLU A 261 -1.89 -1.49 19.19
C GLU A 261 -1.34 -2.35 20.33
N LYS A 262 -0.58 -3.40 20.00
CA LYS A 262 -0.07 -4.37 20.99
C LYS A 262 0.72 -3.68 22.12
N GLU A 263 1.47 -2.63 21.80
CA GLU A 263 2.25 -1.88 22.80
C GLU A 263 1.36 -1.16 23.81
N ALA A 264 0.24 -0.57 23.37
CA ALA A 264 -0.73 0.03 24.26
C ALA A 264 -1.38 -1.02 25.18
N LEU A 265 -1.65 -2.22 24.64
CA LEU A 265 -2.17 -3.36 25.42
C LEU A 265 -1.20 -3.89 26.47
N ILE A 266 0.10 -3.98 26.14
CA ILE A 266 1.13 -4.39 27.10
C ILE A 266 1.28 -3.35 28.22
N GLY A 267 1.01 -2.07 27.93
CA GLY A 267 1.03 -1.00 28.91
C GLY A 267 -0.20 -0.90 29.83
N LEU A 268 -1.27 -1.66 29.56
CA LEU A 268 -2.45 -1.70 30.44
C LEU A 268 -2.17 -2.60 31.64
N SER A 269 -2.51 -2.13 32.85
CA SER A 269 -2.40 -2.98 34.03
C SER A 269 -3.53 -4.02 34.04
N ASN A 270 -3.19 -5.27 34.31
CA ASN A 270 -4.17 -6.35 34.39
C ASN A 270 -5.24 -6.07 35.46
N GLU A 271 -4.87 -5.41 36.55
CA GLU A 271 -5.78 -5.01 37.63
C GLU A 271 -6.87 -4.05 37.13
N THR A 272 -6.52 -3.03 36.34
CA THR A 272 -7.52 -2.10 35.79
C THR A 272 -8.47 -2.78 34.81
N ILE A 273 -7.97 -3.77 34.05
CA ILE A 273 -8.80 -4.58 33.16
C ILE A 273 -9.79 -5.43 33.97
N ILE A 274 -9.31 -6.03 35.06
CA ILE A 274 -10.11 -6.84 35.97
C ILE A 274 -11.20 -5.99 36.63
N ASP A 275 -10.87 -4.79 37.12
CA ASP A 275 -11.82 -3.87 37.74
C ASP A 275 -12.93 -3.44 36.76
N VAL A 276 -12.55 -3.13 35.51
CA VAL A 276 -13.52 -2.76 34.47
C VAL A 276 -14.42 -3.93 34.12
N LEU A 277 -13.90 -5.17 34.03
CA LEU A 277 -14.70 -6.36 33.77
C LEU A 277 -15.64 -6.70 34.93
N ALA A 278 -15.12 -6.62 36.16
CA ALA A 278 -15.89 -6.80 37.39
C ALA A 278 -17.08 -5.82 37.45
N SER A 279 -16.89 -4.57 37.03
CA SER A 279 -17.96 -3.55 37.02
C SER A 279 -19.12 -3.83 36.04
N LYS A 280 -18.96 -4.78 35.09
CA LYS A 280 -19.98 -5.07 34.07
C LYS A 280 -21.07 -6.02 34.54
N SER A 281 -20.85 -6.79 35.61
CA SER A 281 -21.82 -7.75 36.12
C SER A 281 -21.60 -8.01 37.60
N SER A 282 -22.68 -8.07 38.37
CA SER A 282 -22.65 -8.41 39.80
C SER A 282 -21.97 -9.75 40.08
N LEU A 283 -22.10 -10.72 39.16
CA LEU A 283 -21.48 -12.05 39.28
C LEU A 283 -19.97 -12.00 39.02
N LEU A 284 -19.50 -11.14 38.10
CA LEU A 284 -18.07 -10.95 37.84
C LEU A 284 -17.40 -10.16 38.95
N GLN A 285 -18.11 -9.21 39.55
CA GLN A 285 -17.63 -8.44 40.68
C GLN A 285 -17.30 -9.34 41.88
N GLU A 286 -18.14 -10.33 42.15
CA GLU A 286 -17.96 -11.28 43.25
C GLU A 286 -16.84 -12.29 42.98
N MET A 287 -16.57 -12.67 41.74
CA MET A 287 -15.53 -13.67 41.41
C MET A 287 -14.14 -13.10 41.14
N LEU A 288 -14.03 -11.80 40.83
CA LEU A 288 -12.77 -11.18 40.39
C LEU A 288 -12.16 -10.19 41.39
N LEU A 289 -12.93 -9.70 42.37
CA LEU A 289 -12.47 -8.71 43.37
C LEU A 289 -12.36 -9.29 44.80
N THR A 290 -12.44 -10.61 44.94
CA THR A 290 -12.20 -11.36 46.19
C THR A 290 -10.75 -11.79 46.30
#